data_AF-A0A2T5K1T4-F1
#
_entry.id   AF-A0A2T5K1T4-F1
#
_cell.length_a   1.000
_cell.length_b   1.000
_cell.length_c   1.000
_cell.angle_alpha   90.00
_cell.angle_beta   90.00
_cell.angle_gamma   90.00
#
_symmetry.space_group_name_H-M   'P 1'
#
loop_
_entity.id
_entity.type
_entity.pdbx_description
1 polymer ?
#
loop_
_entity_poly.entity_id
_entity_poly.type
_entity_poly.pdbx_seq_one_letter_code
_entity_poly.pdbx_strand_id
1 'polypeptide(L)'
;MRQYLRMEGLPWWADLTLKLWTVTSVVFHWAAGALVVCRSDAFREIGGFNQELYVADEITLSRKLRQWGRQRGLEFVILTRFPLETSPRKVVLYSAGELFGQFSRVLLNPRWSLRDKKQLPIWYDGRR
;
A
#
# COMPACT_ATOMS: atom_id res chain seq x y z
N MET A 1 12.62 -6.77 -14.20
CA MET A 1 11.96 -5.86 -13.23
C MET A 1 11.93 -6.57 -11.89
N ARG A 2 12.72 -6.16 -10.89
CA ARG A 2 12.65 -6.75 -9.53
C ARG A 2 11.49 -6.08 -8.78
N GLN A 3 10.65 -6.87 -8.11
CA GLN A 3 9.61 -6.36 -7.22
C GLN A 3 10.25 -5.64 -6.03
N TYR A 4 9.59 -4.62 -5.47
CA TYR A 4 10.08 -3.97 -4.24
C TYR A 4 9.57 -4.64 -2.96
N LEU A 5 8.61 -5.57 -3.06
CA LEU A 5 8.16 -6.43 -1.97
C LEU A 5 8.37 -7.88 -2.38
N ARG A 6 8.94 -8.70 -1.49
CA ARG A 6 9.14 -10.13 -1.71
C ARG A 6 8.51 -10.93 -0.57
N MET A 7 7.77 -11.96 -0.93
CA MET A 7 7.21 -12.95 -0.02
C MET A 7 7.48 -14.33 -0.62
N GLU A 8 7.97 -15.26 0.18
CA GLU A 8 8.17 -16.65 -0.24
C GLU A 8 6.95 -17.51 0.10
N GLY A 9 6.73 -18.60 -0.64
CA GLY A 9 5.66 -19.56 -0.33
C GLY A 9 4.24 -19.08 -0.62
N LEU A 10 4.06 -18.07 -1.48
CA LEU A 10 2.74 -17.62 -1.91
C LEU A 10 2.10 -18.60 -2.91
N PRO A 11 0.77 -18.81 -2.83
CA PRO A 11 0.02 -19.42 -3.92
C PRO A 11 0.18 -18.63 -5.22
N TRP A 12 0.08 -19.30 -6.38
CA TRP A 12 0.27 -18.68 -7.70
C TRP A 12 -0.63 -17.44 -7.93
N TRP A 13 -1.87 -17.47 -7.44
CA TRP A 13 -2.82 -16.36 -7.58
C TRP A 13 -2.39 -15.16 -6.72
N ALA A 14 -1.88 -15.41 -5.52
CA ALA A 14 -1.41 -14.36 -4.63
C ALA A 14 -0.14 -13.71 -5.19
N ASP A 15 0.79 -14.52 -5.71
CA ASP A 15 1.98 -14.02 -6.40
C ASP A 15 1.60 -13.15 -7.61
N LEU A 16 0.65 -13.59 -8.44
CA LEU A 16 0.16 -12.78 -9.57
C LEU A 16 -0.46 -11.45 -9.11
N THR A 17 -1.30 -11.46 -8.08
CA THR A 17 -1.89 -10.22 -7.53
C THR A 17 -0.82 -9.26 -6.99
N LEU A 18 0.21 -9.79 -6.32
CA LEU A 18 1.34 -9.00 -5.82
C LEU A 18 2.15 -8.39 -6.98
N LYS A 19 2.37 -9.15 -8.05
CA LYS A 19 3.03 -8.66 -9.28
C LYS A 19 2.25 -7.49 -9.88
N LEU A 20 0.94 -7.66 -10.07
CA LEU A 20 0.06 -6.62 -10.62
C LEU A 20 0.08 -5.37 -9.74
N TRP A 21 -0.07 -5.52 -8.43
CA TRP A 21 -0.01 -4.42 -7.46
C TRP A 21 1.33 -3.69 -7.49
N THR A 22 2.44 -4.42 -7.61
CA THR A 22 3.77 -3.85 -7.71
C THR A 22 3.90 -2.99 -8.96
N VAL A 23 3.45 -3.51 -10.11
CA VAL A 23 3.53 -2.78 -11.39
C VAL A 23 2.68 -1.52 -11.33
N THR A 24 1.43 -1.61 -10.87
CA THR A 24 0.56 -0.43 -10.77
C THR A 24 1.17 0.61 -9.83
N SER A 25 1.64 0.20 -8.66
CA SER A 25 2.22 1.12 -7.67
C SER A 25 3.48 1.82 -8.19
N VAL A 26 4.34 1.11 -8.93
CA VAL A 26 5.54 1.70 -9.57
C VAL A 26 5.14 2.68 -10.68
N VAL A 27 4.20 2.31 -11.55
CA VAL A 27 3.75 3.16 -12.67
C VAL A 27 3.09 4.45 -12.14
N PHE A 28 2.23 4.34 -11.14
CA PHE A 28 1.53 5.48 -10.55
C PHE A 28 2.37 6.26 -9.51
N HIS A 29 3.60 5.80 -9.22
CA HIS A 29 4.48 6.39 -8.19
C HIS A 29 3.80 6.46 -6.81
N TRP A 30 3.08 5.41 -6.45
CA TRP A 30 2.50 5.24 -5.12
C TRP A 30 3.48 4.43 -4.28
N ALA A 31 3.91 4.96 -3.14
CA ALA A 31 4.67 4.19 -2.17
C ALA A 31 3.71 3.27 -1.41
N ALA A 32 3.21 2.27 -2.12
CA ALA A 32 2.33 1.23 -1.61
C ALA A 32 3.15 0.11 -0.93
N GLY A 33 3.99 0.51 0.02
CA GLY A 33 4.93 -0.37 0.70
C GLY A 33 4.90 -0.19 2.20
N ALA A 34 5.59 -1.08 2.91
CA ALA A 34 5.70 -1.02 4.37
C ALA A 34 6.69 0.07 4.87
N LEU A 35 7.38 0.76 3.96
CA LEU A 35 8.38 1.76 4.30
C LEU A 35 8.33 2.94 3.34
N VAL A 36 8.20 4.14 3.90
CA VAL A 36 8.33 5.41 3.19
C VAL A 36 9.27 6.30 4.00
N VAL A 37 10.29 6.84 3.34
CA VAL A 37 11.24 7.78 3.95
C VAL A 37 11.13 9.11 3.22
N CYS A 38 11.00 10.20 3.97
CA CYS A 38 10.93 11.55 3.42
C CYS A 38 11.61 12.55 4.36
N ARG A 39 11.84 13.76 3.87
CA ARG A 39 12.34 14.85 4.71
C ARG A 39 11.28 15.23 5.76
N SER A 40 11.75 15.57 6.95
CA SER A 40 10.88 15.92 8.08
C SER A 40 10.09 17.21 7.85
N ASP A 41 10.65 18.18 7.14
CA ASP A 41 9.97 19.42 6.76
C ASP A 41 8.86 19.16 5.74
N ALA A 42 9.13 18.36 4.71
CA ALA A 42 8.13 17.95 3.74
C ALA A 42 6.93 17.27 4.41
N PHE A 43 7.20 16.33 5.33
CA PHE A 43 6.15 15.62 6.06
C PHE A 43 5.26 16.56 6.89
N ARG A 44 5.87 17.54 7.57
CA ARG A 44 5.15 18.54 8.38
C ARG A 44 4.34 19.48 7.49
N GLU A 45 4.91 19.96 6.40
CA GLU A 45 4.27 20.96 5.51
C GLU A 45 3.05 20.38 4.78
N ILE A 46 3.09 19.09 4.40
CA ILE A 46 1.95 18.42 3.75
C ILE A 46 0.87 17.94 4.73
N GLY A 47 1.08 18.13 6.04
CA GLY A 47 0.18 17.72 7.12
C GLY A 47 0.23 16.23 7.49
N GLY A 48 1.29 15.52 7.12
CA GLY A 48 1.50 14.10 7.47
C GLY A 48 0.46 13.13 6.88
N PHE A 49 0.22 12.03 7.59
CA PHE A 49 -0.76 11.00 7.22
C PHE A 49 -2.19 11.50 7.38
N ASN A 50 -3.08 11.00 6.51
CA ASN A 50 -4.50 11.29 6.63
C ASN A 50 -5.12 10.42 7.73
N GLN A 51 -5.48 11.02 8.85
CA GLN A 51 -6.07 10.32 10.00
C GLN A 51 -7.51 9.83 9.78
N GLU A 52 -8.16 10.25 8.69
CA GLU A 52 -9.51 9.76 8.34
C GLU A 52 -9.48 8.40 7.63
N LEU A 53 -8.33 8.00 7.10
CA LEU A 53 -8.17 6.76 6.34
C LEU A 53 -7.54 5.70 7.23
N TYR A 54 -8.20 4.54 7.34
CA TYR A 54 -7.66 3.37 8.03
C TYR A 54 -6.69 2.58 7.14
N VAL A 55 -6.82 2.67 5.81
CA VAL A 55 -5.97 1.99 4.82
C VAL A 55 -5.76 2.93 3.63
N ALA A 56 -4.69 2.74 2.87
CA ALA A 56 -4.35 3.52 1.68
C ALA A 56 -4.03 5.00 1.98
N ASP A 57 -3.75 5.35 3.23
CA ASP A 57 -3.26 6.68 3.62
C ASP A 57 -1.87 6.94 3.02
N GLU A 58 -1.08 5.89 2.81
CA GLU A 58 0.22 5.94 2.12
C GLU A 58 0.14 6.44 0.68
N ILE A 59 -0.97 6.16 -0.02
CA ILE A 59 -1.21 6.65 -1.39
C ILE A 59 -1.40 8.17 -1.36
N THR A 60 -2.18 8.66 -0.40
CA THR A 60 -2.41 10.09 -0.23
C THR A 60 -1.12 10.81 0.16
N LEU A 61 -0.33 10.22 1.06
CA LEU A 61 0.97 10.74 1.46
C LEU A 61 1.92 10.83 0.26
N SER A 62 2.05 9.74 -0.53
CA SER A 62 2.92 9.68 -1.71
C SER A 62 2.60 10.77 -2.72
N ARG A 63 1.30 10.98 -2.99
CA ARG A 63 0.84 12.02 -3.92
C ARG A 63 1.21 13.42 -3.43
N LYS A 64 1.00 13.71 -2.15
CA LYS A 64 1.34 14.99 -1.53
C LYS A 64 2.85 15.24 -1.54
N LEU A 65 3.65 14.25 -1.16
CA LEU A 65 5.12 14.32 -1.20
C LEU A 65 5.65 14.58 -2.61
N ARG A 66 5.10 13.87 -3.61
CA ARG A 66 5.46 14.08 -5.01
C ARG A 66 5.12 15.48 -5.50
N GLN A 67 3.95 16.00 -5.15
CA GLN A 67 3.55 17.36 -5.51
C GLN A 67 4.46 18.40 -4.84
N TRP A 68 4.72 18.25 -3.54
CA TRP A 68 5.61 19.11 -2.76
C TRP A 68 7.04 19.13 -3.30
N GLY A 69 7.58 17.95 -3.64
CA GLY A 69 8.91 17.79 -4.22
C GLY A 69 9.02 18.40 -5.61
N ARG A 70 8.02 18.17 -6.47
CA ARG A 70 7.99 18.74 -7.84
C ARG A 70 8.05 20.26 -7.84
N GLN A 71 7.37 20.92 -6.90
CA GLN A 71 7.42 22.38 -6.76
C GLN A 71 8.81 22.91 -6.35
N ARG A 72 9.69 22.04 -5.85
CA ARG A 72 11.02 22.37 -5.33
C ARG A 72 12.15 21.73 -6.14
N GLY A 73 11.85 21.17 -7.32
CA GLY A 73 12.84 20.49 -8.16
C GLY A 73 13.38 19.18 -7.56
N LEU A 74 12.65 18.55 -6.64
CA LEU A 74 13.02 17.28 -6.02
C LEU A 74 12.28 16.11 -6.68
N GLU A 75 12.94 14.95 -6.68
CA GLU A 75 12.39 13.71 -7.22
C GLU A 75 11.74 12.84 -6.14
N PHE A 76 10.72 12.08 -6.56
CA PHE A 76 10.11 11.02 -5.76
C PHE A 76 10.44 9.67 -6.40
N VAL A 77 11.23 8.85 -5.70
CA VAL A 77 11.81 7.62 -6.26
C VAL A 77 11.33 6.40 -5.50
N ILE A 78 10.95 5.35 -6.23
CA ILE A 78 10.66 4.03 -5.65
C ILE A 78 11.89 3.14 -5.81
N LEU A 79 12.42 2.63 -4.69
CA LEU A 79 13.59 1.76 -4.68
C LEU A 79 13.20 0.33 -5.07
N THR A 80 13.46 -0.06 -6.31
CA THR A 80 13.12 -1.41 -6.84
C THR A 80 14.27 -2.41 -6.81
N ARG A 81 15.50 -1.95 -6.54
CA ARG A 81 16.70 -2.81 -6.53
C ARG A 81 16.80 -3.69 -5.28
N PHE A 82 16.27 -3.20 -4.15
CA PHE A 82 16.33 -3.84 -2.85
C PHE A 82 14.91 -4.18 -2.39
N PRO A 83 14.39 -5.37 -2.76
CA PRO A 83 13.08 -5.80 -2.27
C PRO A 83 13.07 -5.88 -0.75
N LEU A 84 12.00 -5.39 -0.14
CA LEU A 84 11.69 -5.67 1.25
C LEU A 84 11.15 -7.09 1.37
N GLU A 85 11.88 -7.96 2.06
CA GLU A 85 11.44 -9.31 2.37
C GLU A 85 10.46 -9.29 3.54
N THR A 86 9.27 -9.84 3.32
CA THR A 86 8.20 -9.85 4.32
C THR A 86 7.54 -11.22 4.38
N SER A 87 6.98 -11.55 5.54
CA SER A 87 6.30 -12.84 5.74
C SER A 87 4.96 -12.88 4.98
N PRO A 88 4.63 -14.01 4.31
CA PRO A 88 3.32 -14.22 3.68
C PRO A 88 2.20 -14.46 4.71
N ARG A 89 2.48 -14.40 6.02
CA ARG A 89 1.57 -14.82 7.11
C ARG A 89 0.14 -14.33 6.91
N LYS A 90 -0.06 -13.05 6.60
CA LYS A 90 -1.41 -12.49 6.36
C LYS A 90 -2.12 -13.10 5.16
N VAL A 91 -1.40 -13.39 4.08
CA VAL A 91 -1.99 -13.96 2.86
C VAL A 91 -2.42 -15.41 3.09
N VAL A 92 -1.65 -16.17 3.88
CA VAL A 92 -1.96 -17.56 4.21
C VAL A 92 -3.10 -17.68 5.24
N LEU A 93 -3.33 -16.62 6.03
CA LEU A 93 -4.34 -16.59 7.09
C LEU A 93 -5.79 -16.50 6.58
N TYR A 94 -5.96 -16.05 5.33
CA TYR A 94 -7.26 -15.86 4.70
C TYR A 94 -7.36 -16.68 3.42
N SER A 95 -8.54 -17.21 3.16
CA SER A 95 -8.87 -17.83 1.89
C SER A 95 -8.88 -16.80 0.76
N ALA A 96 -8.67 -17.26 -0.48
CA ALA A 96 -8.78 -16.41 -1.66
C ALA A 96 -10.16 -15.72 -1.76
N GLY A 97 -11.23 -16.37 -1.29
CA GLY A 97 -12.57 -15.80 -1.25
C GLY A 97 -12.72 -14.66 -0.25
N GLU A 98 -12.16 -14.79 0.96
CA GLU A 98 -12.14 -13.72 1.96
C GLU A 98 -11.37 -12.49 1.44
N LEU A 99 -10.19 -12.72 0.85
CA LEU A 99 -9.38 -11.66 0.23
C LEU A 99 -10.13 -10.98 -0.91
N PHE A 100 -10.72 -11.74 -1.83
CA PHE A 100 -11.49 -11.20 -2.94
C PHE A 100 -12.73 -10.41 -2.49
N GLY A 101 -13.46 -10.91 -1.49
CA GLY A 101 -14.59 -10.21 -0.89
C GLY A 101 -14.20 -8.87 -0.27
N GLN A 102 -13.03 -8.82 0.37
CA GLN A 102 -12.47 -7.58 0.90
C GLN A 102 -12.05 -6.60 -0.21
N PHE A 103 -11.32 -7.08 -1.22
CA PHE A 103 -10.88 -6.24 -2.35
C PHE A 103 -12.05 -5.67 -3.14
N SER A 104 -13.06 -6.48 -3.45
CA SER A 104 -14.28 -6.04 -4.14
C SER A 104 -15.03 -4.97 -3.34
N ARG A 105 -15.10 -5.08 -2.01
CA ARG A 105 -15.72 -4.06 -1.15
C ARG A 105 -15.00 -2.71 -1.23
N VAL A 106 -13.66 -2.74 -1.20
CA VAL A 106 -12.83 -1.53 -1.36
C VAL A 106 -12.98 -0.95 -2.78
N LEU A 107 -13.07 -1.78 -3.82
CA LEU A 107 -13.24 -1.32 -5.20
C LEU A 107 -14.62 -0.71 -5.46
N LEU A 108 -15.70 -1.32 -4.95
CA LEU A 108 -17.07 -0.87 -5.17
C LEU A 108 -17.42 0.35 -4.30
N ASN A 109 -16.89 0.43 -3.08
CA ASN A 109 -17.18 1.51 -2.12
C ASN A 109 -15.91 2.02 -1.43
N PRO A 110 -14.99 2.68 -2.17
CA PRO A 110 -13.67 3.06 -1.64
C PRO A 110 -13.75 4.08 -0.51
N ARG A 111 -14.58 5.13 -0.65
CA ARG A 111 -14.67 6.19 0.37
C ARG A 111 -15.18 5.70 1.72
N TRP A 112 -16.10 4.74 1.71
CA TRP A 112 -16.73 4.23 2.93
C TRP A 112 -15.88 3.12 3.55
N SER A 113 -15.37 2.20 2.73
CA SER A 113 -14.55 1.08 3.20
C SER A 113 -13.21 1.53 3.78
N LEU A 114 -12.60 2.58 3.24
CA LEU A 114 -11.31 3.09 3.74
C LEU A 114 -11.44 3.93 5.02
N ARG A 115 -12.64 4.43 5.33
CA ARG A 115 -12.92 5.29 6.50
C ARG A 115 -13.58 4.56 7.67
N ASP A 116 -13.96 3.30 7.48
CA ASP A 116 -14.56 2.49 8.54
C ASP A 116 -13.76 1.21 8.78
N LYS A 117 -13.15 1.11 9.96
CA LYS A 117 -12.43 -0.06 10.45
C LYS A 117 -13.25 -1.36 10.36
N LYS A 118 -14.57 -1.29 10.55
CA LYS A 118 -15.47 -2.46 10.50
C LYS A 118 -15.57 -3.06 9.09
N GLN A 119 -15.28 -2.27 8.06
CA GLN A 119 -15.29 -2.71 6.67
C GLN A 119 -13.97 -3.35 6.23
N LEU A 120 -13.00 -3.47 7.14
CA LEU A 120 -11.64 -3.93 6.87
C LEU A 120 -11.24 -5.11 7.79
N PRO A 121 -12.04 -6.19 7.89
CA PRO A 121 -11.74 -7.33 8.76
C PRO A 121 -10.35 -7.93 8.51
N ILE A 122 -9.89 -8.03 7.27
CA ILE A 122 -8.54 -8.58 6.97
C ILE A 122 -7.40 -7.77 7.64
N TRP A 123 -7.64 -6.49 7.94
CA TRP A 123 -6.67 -5.65 8.64
C TRP A 123 -6.89 -5.62 10.16
N TYR A 124 -8.12 -5.84 10.63
CA TYR A 124 -8.51 -5.48 12.00
C TYR A 124 -9.35 -6.50 12.78
N ASP A 125 -9.68 -7.66 12.21
CA ASP A 125 -10.42 -8.73 12.89
C ASP A 125 -9.64 -9.41 14.04
N GLY A 126 -8.32 -9.22 14.07
CA GLY A 126 -7.44 -9.75 15.11
C GLY A 126 -6.98 -11.20 14.87
N ARG A 127 -7.30 -11.82 13.74
CA ARG A 127 -6.75 -13.13 13.36
C ARG A 127 -5.23 -12.98 13.20
N ARG A 128 -4.42 -13.83 13.85
CA ARG A 128 -2.95 -13.72 13.89
C ARG A 128 -2.24 -15.06 13.84
#